data_AF-A0A369JCT3-F1
#
_entry.id   AF-A0A369JCT3-F1
#
_cell.length_a   1.000
_cell.length_b   1.000
_cell.length_c   1.000
_cell.angle_alpha   90.00
_cell.angle_beta   90.00
_cell.angle_gamma   90.00
#
_symmetry.space_group_name_H-M   'P 1'
#
loop_
_entity.id
_entity.type
_entity.pdbx_description
1 polymer ?
#
loop_
_entity_poly.entity_id
_entity_poly.type
_entity_poly.pdbx_seq_one_letter_code
_entity_poly.pdbx_strand_id
1 'polypeptide(L)'
;MDCRKIAEEVYRLATSDDPLAPLIKEALDVIDEGLDTHGQDSISISFNGGKDCTVLLHLYAGALARRLAPGEIMKPIHAIYIPVPSPFPILEDFIDETATRYNLDLFLCRGPSDQVESVVTPTPNEARGYLESQAPKPRAVGKAKGGEGMRQALEAYQHKFPQIDAILIGTRRTDPHGATLSHRNMTDNGWPRFERINPIINWSYSDIWTFLRQLNVPYCALYDQGYTSLGSTFNTFPNPALLVETPSAPSSHLDPPQSASSLITPTAVLTSIMSTTHNHPQPPEKEMLSPTTILSSYISTTHTRPTGTNGHFVEPSSPNVWRMASVPEPEYRPAYELRDGNLERSGRGLTSGIRTNV
;
A
#
# COMPACT_ATOMS: atom_id res chain seq x y z
N MET A 1 23.75 -3.07 7.98
CA MET A 1 23.02 -4.35 7.86
C MET A 1 24.05 -5.48 7.98
N ASP A 2 23.66 -6.65 8.51
CA ASP A 2 24.53 -7.84 8.50
C ASP A 2 24.24 -8.68 7.25
N CYS A 3 25.14 -8.60 6.27
CA CYS A 3 24.97 -9.25 4.99
C CYS A 3 25.18 -10.78 5.08
N ARG A 4 26.01 -11.25 6.02
CA ARG A 4 26.24 -12.69 6.22
C ARG A 4 25.03 -13.34 6.88
N LYS A 5 24.37 -12.63 7.81
CA LYS A 5 23.05 -13.05 8.34
C LYS A 5 21.98 -13.14 7.25
N ILE A 6 21.92 -12.18 6.32
CA ILE A 6 20.99 -12.27 5.16
C ILE A 6 21.29 -13.52 4.33
N ALA A 7 22.56 -13.79 4.00
CA ALA A 7 22.93 -15.01 3.29
C ALA A 7 22.53 -16.29 4.04
N GLU A 8 22.75 -16.35 5.35
CA GLU A 8 22.33 -17.48 6.19
C GLU A 8 20.81 -17.67 6.17
N GLU A 9 20.03 -16.62 6.40
CA GLU A 9 18.57 -16.71 6.47
C GLU A 9 17.93 -17.04 5.12
N VAL A 10 18.43 -16.45 4.03
CA VAL A 10 17.95 -16.69 2.66
C VAL A 10 18.30 -18.11 2.18
N TYR A 11 19.56 -18.54 2.29
CA TYR A 11 19.94 -19.88 1.81
C TYR A 11 19.40 -21.00 2.72
N ARG A 12 19.25 -20.78 4.03
CA ARG A 12 18.57 -21.74 4.93
C ARG A 12 17.10 -21.93 4.54
N LEU A 13 16.41 -20.87 4.14
CA LEU A 13 15.03 -20.97 3.65
C LEU A 13 14.98 -21.68 2.28
N ALA A 14 15.91 -21.38 1.38
CA ALA A 14 16.04 -22.03 0.07
C ALA A 14 16.29 -23.56 0.13
N THR A 15 16.83 -24.07 1.24
CA THR A 15 17.10 -25.51 1.47
C THR A 15 16.18 -26.15 2.51
N SER A 16 14.98 -25.59 2.72
CA SER A 16 14.00 -26.10 3.69
C SER A 16 12.77 -26.70 3.00
N ASP A 17 11.91 -27.39 3.76
CA ASP A 17 10.62 -27.92 3.30
C ASP A 17 9.52 -26.83 3.14
N ASP A 18 9.89 -25.55 3.17
CA ASP A 18 8.95 -24.42 3.02
C ASP A 18 8.41 -24.32 1.58
N PRO A 19 7.10 -24.07 1.36
CA PRO A 19 6.54 -23.88 0.01
C PRO A 19 7.23 -22.81 -0.85
N LEU A 20 7.88 -21.83 -0.22
CA LEU A 20 8.61 -20.75 -0.87
C LEU A 20 10.07 -21.13 -1.24
N ALA A 21 10.62 -22.17 -0.62
CA ALA A 21 11.99 -22.66 -0.86
C ALA A 21 12.34 -22.88 -2.35
N PRO A 22 11.52 -23.55 -3.19
CA PRO A 22 11.85 -23.73 -4.61
C PRO A 22 11.89 -22.42 -5.41
N LEU A 23 11.03 -21.45 -5.08
CA LEU A 23 11.01 -20.12 -5.73
C LEU A 23 12.23 -19.27 -5.34
N ILE A 24 12.66 -19.37 -4.08
CA ILE A 24 13.91 -18.76 -3.61
C ILE A 24 15.10 -19.43 -4.29
N LYS A 25 15.14 -20.77 -4.37
CA LYS A 25 16.23 -21.49 -5.04
C LYS A 25 16.33 -21.11 -6.51
N GLU A 26 15.22 -21.09 -7.26
CA GLU A 26 15.18 -20.64 -8.66
C GLU A 26 15.74 -19.23 -8.83
N ALA A 27 15.32 -18.29 -7.98
CA ALA A 27 15.82 -16.91 -8.04
C ALA A 27 17.32 -16.83 -7.69
N LEU A 28 17.80 -17.58 -6.70
CA LEU A 28 19.22 -17.62 -6.34
C LEU A 28 20.08 -18.26 -7.43
N ASP A 29 19.62 -19.36 -8.05
CA ASP A 29 20.31 -20.00 -9.16
C ASP A 29 20.51 -19.01 -10.33
N VAL A 30 19.49 -18.22 -10.66
CA VAL A 30 19.54 -17.19 -11.73
C VAL A 30 20.44 -16.00 -11.36
N ILE A 31 20.44 -15.57 -10.09
CA ILE A 31 21.35 -14.52 -9.59
C ILE A 31 22.80 -15.00 -9.65
N ASP A 32 23.05 -16.25 -9.23
CA ASP A 32 24.37 -16.87 -9.25
C ASP A 32 24.87 -17.09 -10.70
N GLU A 33 24.01 -17.54 -11.64
CA GLU A 33 24.34 -17.64 -13.07
C GLU A 33 24.71 -16.27 -13.68
N GLY A 34 23.97 -15.23 -13.33
CA GLY A 34 24.28 -13.85 -13.72
C GLY A 34 25.65 -13.40 -13.20
N LEU A 35 25.89 -13.58 -11.91
CA LEU A 35 27.17 -13.26 -11.26
C LEU A 35 28.36 -14.04 -11.84
N ASP A 36 28.16 -15.30 -12.21
CA ASP A 36 29.20 -16.13 -12.84
C ASP A 36 29.44 -15.77 -14.32
N THR A 37 28.44 -15.21 -15.01
CA THR A 37 28.57 -14.78 -16.42
C THR A 37 29.23 -13.41 -16.56
N HIS A 38 28.83 -12.43 -15.73
CA HIS A 38 29.21 -11.01 -15.88
C HIS A 38 30.24 -10.53 -14.83
N GLY A 39 30.29 -11.18 -13.66
CA GLY A 39 31.01 -10.68 -12.49
C GLY A 39 30.27 -9.55 -11.76
N GLN A 40 30.45 -9.46 -10.44
CA GLN A 40 29.75 -8.50 -9.59
C GLN A 40 29.88 -7.03 -10.05
N ASP A 41 31.08 -6.63 -10.48
CA ASP A 41 31.37 -5.23 -10.83
C ASP A 41 30.74 -4.79 -12.17
N SER A 42 30.12 -5.73 -12.91
CA SER A 42 29.43 -5.52 -14.19
C SER A 42 27.89 -5.60 -14.07
N ILE A 43 27.36 -5.90 -12.88
CA ILE A 43 25.91 -6.08 -12.65
C ILE A 43 25.35 -4.96 -11.78
N SER A 44 24.24 -4.37 -12.23
CA SER A 44 23.45 -3.41 -11.46
C SER A 44 22.08 -3.98 -11.06
N ILE A 45 21.42 -3.39 -10.07
CA ILE A 45 20.01 -3.64 -9.75
C ILE A 45 19.12 -2.42 -10.02
N SER A 46 18.01 -2.64 -10.72
CA SER A 46 16.95 -1.64 -10.88
C SER A 46 16.09 -1.60 -9.62
N PHE A 47 16.25 -0.54 -8.82
CA PHE A 47 15.61 -0.40 -7.51
C PHE A 47 14.75 0.88 -7.46
N ASN A 48 13.49 0.74 -7.03
CA ASN A 48 12.50 1.82 -6.99
C ASN A 48 11.66 1.82 -5.70
N GLY A 49 12.14 1.18 -4.63
CA GLY A 49 11.45 1.08 -3.34
C GLY A 49 10.18 0.20 -3.33
N GLY A 50 9.76 -0.34 -4.48
CA GLY A 50 8.64 -1.26 -4.55
C GLY A 50 8.94 -2.62 -3.91
N LYS A 51 7.90 -3.29 -3.41
CA LYS A 51 7.98 -4.62 -2.75
C LYS A 51 8.80 -5.63 -3.56
N ASP A 52 8.64 -5.65 -4.88
CA ASP A 52 9.19 -6.67 -5.77
C ASP A 52 10.71 -6.50 -5.96
N CYS A 53 11.16 -5.26 -6.18
CA CYS A 53 12.59 -4.96 -6.21
C CYS A 53 13.25 -5.04 -4.82
N THR A 54 12.47 -4.93 -3.74
CA THR A 54 12.95 -5.11 -2.35
C THR A 54 13.22 -6.58 -2.03
N VAL A 55 12.35 -7.50 -2.46
CA VAL A 55 12.62 -8.96 -2.43
C VAL A 55 13.88 -9.28 -3.22
N LEU A 56 13.95 -8.80 -4.47
CA LEU A 56 15.09 -9.04 -5.36
C LEU A 56 16.41 -8.50 -4.78
N LEU A 57 16.40 -7.31 -4.17
CA LEU A 57 17.58 -6.75 -3.50
C LEU A 57 18.03 -7.61 -2.30
N HIS A 58 17.09 -8.12 -1.50
CA HIS A 58 17.42 -8.99 -0.36
C HIS A 58 18.04 -10.32 -0.81
N LEU A 59 17.49 -10.94 -1.86
CA LEU A 59 18.05 -12.13 -2.51
C LEU A 59 19.45 -11.86 -3.08
N TYR A 60 19.63 -10.75 -3.81
CA TYR A 60 20.90 -10.38 -4.42
C TYR A 60 21.98 -10.10 -3.37
N ALA A 61 21.66 -9.35 -2.32
CA ALA A 61 22.57 -9.12 -1.20
C ALA A 61 22.98 -10.42 -0.49
N GLY A 62 22.05 -11.39 -0.35
CA GLY A 62 22.35 -12.73 0.16
C GLY A 62 23.32 -13.52 -0.73
N ALA A 63 23.11 -13.52 -2.05
CA ALA A 63 23.99 -14.19 -3.01
C ALA A 63 25.40 -13.57 -3.05
N LEU A 64 25.49 -12.23 -3.06
CA LEU A 64 26.76 -11.51 -2.94
C LEU A 64 27.48 -11.85 -1.62
N ALA A 65 26.77 -11.82 -0.49
CA ALA A 65 27.36 -12.06 0.81
C ALA A 65 27.80 -13.52 1.03
N ARG A 66 27.13 -14.49 0.39
CA ARG A 66 27.57 -15.91 0.34
C ARG A 66 28.93 -16.07 -0.35
N ARG A 67 29.25 -15.19 -1.31
CA ARG A 67 30.49 -15.23 -2.10
C ARG A 67 31.69 -14.55 -1.41
N LEU A 68 31.48 -13.82 -0.30
CA LEU A 68 32.53 -13.09 0.42
C LEU A 68 33.46 -14.02 1.23
N ALA A 69 34.77 -13.88 1.00
CA ALA A 69 35.80 -14.58 1.76
C ALA A 69 35.74 -14.24 3.27
N PRO A 70 36.27 -15.09 4.18
CA PRO A 70 36.26 -14.80 5.62
C PRO A 70 36.94 -13.46 5.95
N GLY A 71 36.22 -12.57 6.63
CA GLY A 71 36.69 -11.22 6.97
C GLY A 71 36.53 -10.17 5.86
N GLU A 72 36.13 -10.56 4.65
CA GLU A 72 35.84 -9.62 3.56
C GLU A 72 34.57 -8.80 3.85
N ILE A 73 34.57 -7.54 3.42
CA ILE A 73 33.47 -6.58 3.54
C ILE A 73 32.78 -6.47 2.18
N MET A 74 31.45 -6.49 2.17
CA MET A 74 30.66 -6.34 0.94
C MET A 74 30.93 -4.98 0.29
N LYS A 75 31.42 -5.00 -0.96
CA LYS A 75 31.48 -3.81 -1.84
C LYS A 75 30.09 -3.12 -1.91
N PRO A 76 30.04 -1.82 -2.23
CA PRO A 76 28.79 -1.18 -2.61
C PRO A 76 28.11 -1.93 -3.76
N ILE A 77 26.78 -2.05 -3.70
CA ILE A 77 25.99 -2.71 -4.75
C ILE A 77 25.59 -1.63 -5.77
N HIS A 78 26.05 -1.73 -7.01
CA HIS A 78 25.62 -0.82 -8.07
C HIS A 78 24.10 -0.92 -8.27
N ALA A 79 23.42 0.22 -8.23
CA ALA A 79 21.98 0.29 -8.40
C ALA A 79 21.58 1.48 -9.28
N ILE A 80 20.45 1.36 -9.96
CA ILE A 80 19.85 2.43 -10.76
C ILE A 80 18.43 2.70 -10.24
N TYR A 81 18.14 3.97 -9.94
CA TYR A 81 16.77 4.45 -9.71
C TYR A 81 16.37 5.44 -10.80
N ILE A 82 15.26 5.16 -11.48
CA ILE A 82 14.62 6.05 -12.46
C ILE A 82 13.27 6.49 -11.85
N PRO A 83 13.16 7.71 -11.30
CA PRO A 83 11.93 8.15 -10.63
C PRO A 83 10.74 8.26 -11.57
N VAL A 84 9.56 7.94 -11.04
CA VAL A 84 8.28 8.30 -11.67
C VAL A 84 8.01 9.81 -11.53
N PRO A 85 7.24 10.45 -12.44
CA PRO A 85 6.81 11.83 -12.24
C PRO A 85 5.99 11.96 -10.95
N SER A 86 6.40 12.84 -10.04
CA SER A 86 5.78 13.02 -8.72
C SER A 86 5.71 11.71 -7.90
N PRO A 87 6.86 11.24 -7.36
CA PRO A 87 6.89 10.10 -6.45
C PRO A 87 6.26 10.47 -5.09
N PHE A 88 5.95 9.47 -4.28
CA PHE A 88 5.52 9.67 -2.90
C PHE A 88 6.74 9.95 -2.00
N PRO A 89 6.73 10.99 -1.13
CA PRO A 89 7.84 11.23 -0.20
C PRO A 89 8.21 9.99 0.65
N ILE A 90 7.21 9.30 1.20
CA ILE A 90 7.37 8.06 1.98
C ILE A 90 8.05 6.93 1.17
N LEU A 91 7.98 6.97 -0.16
CA LEU A 91 8.70 6.03 -1.03
C LEU A 91 10.15 6.47 -1.26
N GLU A 92 10.42 7.76 -1.46
CA GLU A 92 11.79 8.30 -1.55
C GLU A 92 12.54 8.10 -0.21
N ASP A 93 11.91 8.41 0.93
CA ASP A 93 12.45 8.18 2.27
C ASP A 93 12.83 6.69 2.47
N PHE A 94 11.96 5.77 2.03
CA PHE A 94 12.23 4.33 2.06
C PHE A 94 13.36 3.90 1.11
N ILE A 95 13.51 4.58 -0.04
CA ILE A 95 14.61 4.34 -0.98
C ILE A 95 15.95 4.77 -0.38
N ASP A 96 16.04 5.96 0.21
CA ASP A 96 17.28 6.47 0.83
C ASP A 96 17.66 5.68 2.08
N GLU A 97 16.68 5.29 2.91
CA GLU A 97 16.89 4.33 3.99
C GLU A 97 17.44 2.99 3.47
N THR A 98 16.87 2.47 2.38
CA THR A 98 17.24 1.16 1.85
C THR A 98 18.58 1.19 1.12
N ALA A 99 18.91 2.31 0.46
CA ALA A 99 20.24 2.57 -0.09
C ALA A 99 21.30 2.54 1.01
N THR A 100 21.06 3.25 2.11
CA THR A 100 21.93 3.25 3.30
C THR A 100 22.01 1.86 3.94
N ARG A 101 20.87 1.16 4.06
CA ARG A 101 20.75 -0.16 4.70
C ARG A 101 21.50 -1.25 3.94
N TYR A 102 21.47 -1.24 2.61
CA TYR A 102 22.10 -2.25 1.75
C TYR A 102 23.46 -1.85 1.16
N ASN A 103 23.98 -0.65 1.48
CA ASN A 103 25.20 -0.10 0.89
C ASN A 103 25.09 0.01 -0.65
N LEU A 104 24.04 0.65 -1.16
CA LEU A 104 23.84 0.83 -2.59
C LEU A 104 24.66 2.02 -3.13
N ASP A 105 25.41 1.80 -4.20
CA ASP A 105 25.87 2.86 -5.11
C ASP A 105 24.71 3.22 -6.04
N LEU A 106 23.76 4.00 -5.51
CA LEU A 106 22.47 4.28 -6.15
C LEU A 106 22.58 5.46 -7.11
N PHE A 107 22.61 5.18 -8.41
CA PHE A 107 22.56 6.22 -9.43
C PHE A 107 21.12 6.69 -9.69
N LEU A 108 20.83 7.93 -9.31
CA LEU A 108 19.57 8.61 -9.54
C LEU A 108 19.49 9.19 -10.96
N CYS A 109 18.81 8.49 -11.86
CA CYS A 109 18.51 8.96 -13.21
C CYS A 109 17.39 10.00 -13.21
N ARG A 110 17.73 11.26 -12.90
CA ARG A 110 16.85 12.39 -13.20
C ARG A 110 16.74 12.54 -14.72
N GLY A 111 15.53 12.39 -15.25
CA GLY A 111 15.24 12.77 -16.64
C GLY A 111 15.55 14.27 -16.88
N PRO A 112 15.75 14.71 -18.12
CA PRO A 112 16.22 16.06 -18.44
C PRO A 112 15.27 17.13 -17.89
N SER A 113 15.66 17.72 -16.75
CA SER A 113 14.87 18.69 -16.00
C SER A 113 15.14 20.10 -16.52
N ASP A 114 14.66 20.42 -17.71
CA ASP A 114 14.42 21.78 -18.18
C ASP A 114 13.57 21.76 -19.48
N GLN A 115 12.29 22.15 -19.34
CA GLN A 115 11.32 22.66 -20.35
C GLN A 115 9.89 22.29 -19.89
N VAL A 116 9.26 23.17 -19.10
CA VAL A 116 7.86 23.00 -18.66
C VAL A 116 6.92 23.66 -19.66
N GLU A 117 6.58 22.96 -20.75
CA GLU A 117 5.52 23.42 -21.65
C GLU A 117 4.15 23.35 -20.95
N SER A 118 3.65 24.52 -20.56
CA SER A 118 2.30 24.66 -19.99
C SER A 118 1.24 24.56 -21.08
N VAL A 119 0.59 23.40 -21.20
CA VAL A 119 -0.63 23.25 -22.01
C VAL A 119 -1.73 24.13 -21.40
N VAL A 120 -2.11 25.19 -22.11
CA VAL A 120 -3.25 26.04 -21.75
C VAL A 120 -4.55 25.26 -21.99
N THR A 121 -5.31 25.02 -20.93
CA THR A 121 -6.68 24.49 -21.06
C THR A 121 -7.58 25.59 -21.64
N PRO A 122 -8.37 25.32 -22.70
CA PRO A 122 -9.37 26.28 -23.17
C PRO A 122 -10.41 26.55 -22.08
N THR A 123 -10.57 27.82 -21.70
CA THR A 123 -11.60 28.23 -20.74
C THR A 123 -12.99 28.17 -21.37
N PRO A 124 -13.97 27.47 -20.77
CA PRO A 124 -15.36 27.85 -20.93
C PRO A 124 -15.55 29.28 -20.41
N ASN A 125 -16.35 30.10 -21.09
CA ASN A 125 -16.51 31.51 -20.72
C ASN A 125 -17.15 31.70 -19.33
N GLU A 126 -16.53 32.58 -18.55
CA GLU A 126 -17.17 33.59 -17.68
C GLU A 126 -18.19 33.12 -16.62
N ALA A 127 -17.75 33.00 -15.36
CA ALA A 127 -18.39 33.69 -14.22
C ALA A 127 -17.52 33.74 -12.94
N ARG A 128 -16.97 34.93 -12.65
CA ARG A 128 -16.66 35.53 -11.32
C ARG A 128 -16.28 34.65 -10.10
N GLY A 129 -15.14 34.97 -9.47
CA GLY A 129 -14.98 34.83 -8.01
C GLY A 129 -13.52 34.72 -7.53
N TYR A 130 -12.96 35.78 -6.94
CA TYR A 130 -11.64 35.75 -6.31
C TYR A 130 -11.71 35.21 -4.87
N LEU A 131 -10.87 34.23 -4.55
CA LEU A 131 -9.88 34.38 -3.46
C LEU A 131 -8.72 33.38 -3.65
N GLU A 132 -7.48 33.86 -3.59
CA GLU A 132 -6.29 32.99 -3.63
C GLU A 132 -5.82 32.64 -2.22
N SER A 133 -5.44 31.38 -2.01
CA SER A 133 -4.57 30.96 -0.92
C SER A 133 -3.35 30.21 -1.50
N GLN A 134 -2.16 30.57 -1.03
CA GLN A 134 -0.91 30.21 -1.72
C GLN A 134 -0.45 28.79 -1.37
N ALA A 135 -0.55 27.88 -2.33
CA ALA A 135 0.17 26.60 -2.33
C ALA A 135 0.56 26.22 -3.78
N PRO A 136 1.83 25.93 -4.09
CA PRO A 136 2.25 25.58 -5.43
C PRO A 136 1.79 24.17 -5.81
N LYS A 137 0.70 24.07 -6.58
CA LYS A 137 0.22 22.78 -7.11
C LYS A 137 1.28 22.15 -8.03
N PRO A 138 1.78 20.93 -7.75
CA PRO A 138 2.71 20.23 -8.65
C PRO A 138 2.08 20.03 -10.02
N ARG A 139 2.81 20.38 -11.09
CA ARG A 139 2.33 20.26 -12.48
C ARG A 139 2.79 18.92 -13.06
N ALA A 140 1.91 18.26 -13.79
CA ALA A 140 2.22 16.98 -14.43
C ALA A 140 3.26 17.14 -15.55
N VAL A 141 4.18 16.19 -15.66
CA VAL A 141 5.11 16.08 -16.79
C VAL A 141 4.34 15.64 -18.05
N GLY A 142 4.74 16.16 -19.21
CA GLY A 142 3.99 16.04 -20.47
C GLY A 142 3.90 14.64 -21.07
N LYS A 143 3.26 14.54 -22.24
CA LYS A 143 2.97 13.29 -22.97
C LYS A 143 4.20 12.66 -23.64
N ALA A 144 5.23 12.33 -22.86
CA ALA A 144 6.27 11.41 -23.33
C ALA A 144 5.65 10.05 -23.67
N LYS A 145 6.06 9.43 -24.79
CA LYS A 145 5.81 7.99 -24.99
C LYS A 145 6.48 7.27 -23.84
N GLY A 146 5.77 6.38 -23.14
CA GLY A 146 6.15 5.92 -21.79
C GLY A 146 7.56 5.32 -21.63
N GLY A 147 8.19 4.84 -22.70
CA GLY A 147 9.58 4.35 -22.69
C GLY A 147 10.67 5.40 -22.95
N GLU A 148 10.38 6.57 -23.54
CA GLU A 148 11.43 7.51 -24.01
C GLU A 148 12.31 8.02 -22.87
N GLY A 149 11.71 8.46 -21.75
CA GLY A 149 12.47 8.91 -20.58
C GLY A 149 13.28 7.79 -19.92
N MET A 150 12.78 6.55 -19.95
CA MET A 150 13.49 5.37 -19.44
C MET A 150 14.66 4.98 -20.35
N ARG A 151 14.49 5.06 -21.68
CA ARG A 151 15.56 4.86 -22.66
C ARG A 151 16.68 5.88 -22.44
N GLN A 152 16.35 7.16 -22.35
CA GLN A 152 17.33 8.24 -22.11
C GLN A 152 18.05 8.10 -20.75
N ALA A 153 17.33 7.69 -19.70
CA ALA A 153 17.91 7.38 -18.40
C ALA A 153 18.92 6.21 -18.47
N LEU A 154 18.60 5.16 -19.23
CA LEU A 154 19.51 4.03 -19.46
C LEU A 154 20.69 4.39 -20.39
N GLU A 155 20.51 5.34 -21.33
CA GLU A 155 21.60 5.87 -22.18
C GLU A 155 22.61 6.66 -21.33
N ALA A 156 22.12 7.52 -20.43
CA ALA A 156 22.97 8.23 -19.47
C ALA A 156 23.67 7.26 -18.51
N TYR A 157 23.00 6.19 -18.08
CA TYR A 157 23.60 5.16 -17.23
C TYR A 157 24.71 4.38 -17.94
N GLN A 158 24.45 3.86 -19.15
CA GLN A 158 25.44 3.15 -19.97
C GLN A 158 26.66 4.02 -20.32
N HIS A 159 26.46 5.32 -20.54
CA HIS A 159 27.57 6.24 -20.79
C HIS A 159 28.43 6.49 -19.53
N LYS A 160 27.81 6.57 -18.35
CA LYS A 160 28.53 6.82 -17.09
C LYS A 160 29.22 5.56 -16.54
N PHE A 161 28.61 4.40 -16.71
CA PHE A 161 29.10 3.11 -16.18
C PHE A 161 29.22 2.09 -17.32
N PRO A 162 30.17 2.28 -18.27
CA PRO A 162 30.30 1.43 -19.47
C PRO A 162 30.76 -0.01 -19.17
N GLN A 163 31.13 -0.32 -17.92
CA GLN A 163 31.41 -1.68 -17.46
C GLN A 163 30.14 -2.46 -17.07
N ILE A 164 29.01 -1.77 -16.83
CA ILE A 164 27.74 -2.44 -16.51
C ILE A 164 27.10 -2.92 -17.82
N ASP A 165 26.93 -4.23 -17.94
CA ASP A 165 26.30 -4.86 -19.11
C ASP A 165 25.07 -5.72 -18.76
N ALA A 166 24.79 -5.95 -17.48
CA ALA A 166 23.58 -6.61 -17.00
C ALA A 166 22.88 -5.84 -15.87
N ILE A 167 21.54 -5.92 -15.85
CA ILE A 167 20.67 -5.27 -14.85
C ILE A 167 19.65 -6.28 -14.31
N LEU A 168 19.62 -6.45 -13.00
CA LEU A 168 18.61 -7.20 -12.26
C LEU A 168 17.31 -6.38 -12.17
N ILE A 169 16.17 -6.98 -12.55
CA ILE A 169 14.86 -6.32 -12.60
C ILE A 169 13.80 -7.15 -11.87
N GLY A 170 13.04 -6.50 -10.97
CA GLY A 170 11.98 -7.12 -10.17
C GLY A 170 10.65 -7.34 -10.89
N THR A 171 10.67 -7.71 -12.18
CA THR A 171 9.46 -7.96 -12.99
C THR A 171 8.98 -9.40 -12.84
N ARG A 172 7.67 -9.61 -12.65
CA ARG A 172 6.99 -10.91 -12.62
C ARG A 172 6.13 -11.12 -13.88
N ARG A 173 5.74 -12.36 -14.19
CA ARG A 173 4.88 -12.67 -15.36
C ARG A 173 3.52 -11.95 -15.36
N THR A 174 3.01 -11.62 -14.18
CA THR A 174 1.74 -10.91 -13.97
C THR A 174 1.84 -9.39 -14.16
N ASP A 175 3.05 -8.84 -14.24
CA ASP A 175 3.26 -7.42 -14.50
C ASP A 175 3.06 -7.08 -15.99
N PRO A 176 2.68 -5.83 -16.35
CA PRO A 176 2.58 -5.41 -17.74
C PRO A 176 3.87 -5.68 -18.52
N HIS A 177 3.73 -6.33 -19.68
CA HIS A 177 4.82 -6.82 -20.54
C HIS A 177 5.68 -7.96 -19.95
N GLY A 178 5.43 -8.44 -18.72
CA GLY A 178 6.19 -9.51 -18.08
C GLY A 178 5.91 -10.92 -18.60
N ALA A 179 4.70 -11.18 -19.14
CA ALA A 179 4.23 -12.53 -19.48
C ALA A 179 5.15 -13.31 -20.45
N THR A 180 5.77 -12.62 -21.42
CA THR A 180 6.65 -13.21 -22.45
C THR A 180 8.14 -13.20 -22.09
N LEU A 181 8.51 -12.74 -20.88
CA LEU A 181 9.92 -12.70 -20.45
C LEU A 181 10.42 -14.06 -19.94
N SER A 182 11.74 -14.20 -19.92
CA SER A 182 12.49 -15.30 -19.29
C SER A 182 13.39 -14.76 -18.18
N HIS A 183 14.06 -15.65 -17.46
CA HIS A 183 15.01 -15.28 -16.40
C HIS A 183 16.16 -14.40 -16.90
N ARG A 184 16.53 -14.50 -18.18
CA ARG A 184 17.50 -13.64 -18.87
C ARG A 184 16.93 -13.19 -20.22
N ASN A 185 17.05 -11.90 -20.56
CA ASN A 185 16.66 -11.32 -21.85
C ASN A 185 17.49 -10.06 -22.17
N MET A 186 18.17 -9.99 -23.32
CA MET A 186 18.68 -8.71 -23.83
C MET A 186 17.58 -7.64 -23.91
N THR A 187 17.92 -6.36 -23.73
CA THR A 187 17.06 -5.23 -24.05
C THR A 187 16.62 -5.23 -25.52
N ASP A 188 15.48 -4.59 -25.80
CA ASP A 188 14.87 -4.59 -27.13
C ASP A 188 15.67 -3.70 -28.12
N ASN A 189 15.59 -4.00 -29.43
CA ASN A 189 16.30 -3.24 -30.46
C ASN A 189 15.98 -1.72 -30.38
N GLY A 190 17.03 -0.89 -30.31
CA GLY A 190 16.91 0.57 -30.17
C GLY A 190 16.97 1.08 -28.73
N TRP A 191 17.13 0.20 -27.74
CA TRP A 191 17.49 0.55 -26.37
C TRP A 191 19.01 0.39 -26.11
N PRO A 192 19.55 1.04 -25.07
CA PRO A 192 20.84 0.69 -24.47
C PRO A 192 21.01 -0.81 -24.29
N ARG A 193 22.19 -1.33 -24.66
CA ARG A 193 22.42 -2.77 -24.66
C ARG A 193 22.76 -3.24 -23.26
N PHE A 194 21.78 -3.83 -22.58
CA PHE A 194 21.94 -4.51 -21.30
C PHE A 194 21.27 -5.88 -21.38
N GLU A 195 21.77 -6.87 -20.64
CA GLU A 195 20.94 -8.03 -20.30
C GLU A 195 20.01 -7.68 -19.13
N ARG A 196 18.73 -8.01 -19.27
CA ARG A 196 17.73 -7.98 -18.20
C ARG A 196 17.74 -9.34 -17.51
N ILE A 197 18.11 -9.38 -16.24
CA ILE A 197 18.04 -10.58 -15.40
C ILE A 197 16.78 -10.44 -14.53
N ASN A 198 15.87 -11.42 -14.59
CA ASN A 198 14.58 -11.42 -13.90
C ASN A 198 14.48 -12.64 -12.97
N PRO A 199 15.16 -12.67 -11.80
CA PRO A 199 15.19 -13.86 -10.95
C PRO A 199 13.82 -14.25 -10.39
N ILE A 200 13.02 -13.27 -10.01
CA ILE A 200 11.68 -13.47 -9.42
C ILE A 200 10.55 -13.55 -10.47
N ILE A 201 10.87 -13.80 -11.75
CA ILE A 201 9.89 -13.72 -12.85
C ILE A 201 8.66 -14.62 -12.67
N ASN A 202 8.82 -15.78 -12.04
CA ASN A 202 7.75 -16.75 -11.81
C ASN A 202 6.97 -16.53 -10.49
N TRP A 203 7.36 -15.57 -9.66
CA TRP A 203 6.76 -15.33 -8.34
C TRP A 203 5.38 -14.65 -8.45
N SER A 204 4.44 -15.04 -7.60
CA SER A 204 3.11 -14.45 -7.48
C SER A 204 3.07 -13.24 -6.52
N TYR A 205 1.89 -12.64 -6.35
CA TYR A 205 1.69 -11.58 -5.36
C TYR A 205 1.84 -12.08 -3.91
N SER A 206 1.37 -13.29 -3.61
CA SER A 206 1.48 -13.89 -2.28
C SER A 206 2.92 -14.21 -1.92
N ASP A 207 3.72 -14.73 -2.86
CA ASP A 207 5.09 -15.19 -2.58
C ASP A 207 6.01 -14.03 -2.17
N ILE A 208 5.83 -12.87 -2.82
CA ILE A 208 6.48 -11.60 -2.47
C ILE A 208 6.17 -11.20 -1.03
N TRP A 209 4.91 -11.29 -0.60
CA TRP A 209 4.52 -10.94 0.76
C TRP A 209 4.94 -11.98 1.80
N THR A 210 4.82 -13.26 1.50
CA THR A 210 5.33 -14.35 2.34
C THR A 210 6.81 -14.15 2.62
N PHE A 211 7.64 -13.90 1.58
CA PHE A 211 9.06 -13.63 1.73
C PHE A 211 9.36 -12.42 2.64
N LEU A 212 8.79 -11.26 2.32
CA LEU A 212 9.03 -10.01 3.07
C LEU A 212 8.62 -10.16 4.54
N ARG A 213 7.49 -10.81 4.82
CA ARG A 213 6.98 -11.00 6.19
C ARG A 213 7.72 -12.08 6.95
N GLN A 214 8.11 -13.19 6.31
CA GLN A 214 8.78 -14.33 6.96
C GLN A 214 10.24 -14.03 7.31
N LEU A 215 10.95 -13.29 6.44
CA LEU A 215 12.32 -12.83 6.71
C LEU A 215 12.38 -11.44 7.38
N ASN A 216 11.22 -10.85 7.72
CA ASN A 216 11.09 -9.52 8.36
C ASN A 216 11.84 -8.41 7.59
N VAL A 217 11.80 -8.46 6.26
CA VAL A 217 12.44 -7.49 5.38
C VAL A 217 11.65 -6.18 5.40
N PRO A 218 12.27 -5.02 5.72
CA PRO A 218 11.59 -3.73 5.68
C PRO A 218 11.07 -3.41 4.27
N TYR A 219 9.85 -2.88 4.19
CA TYR A 219 9.18 -2.44 2.96
C TYR A 219 8.55 -1.05 3.16
N CYS A 220 8.21 -0.35 2.08
CA CYS A 220 7.63 1.00 2.15
C CYS A 220 6.30 1.04 2.91
N ALA A 221 6.16 1.92 3.91
CA ALA A 221 4.99 2.00 4.79
C ALA A 221 3.65 2.35 4.10
N LEU A 222 3.67 2.76 2.82
CA LEU A 222 2.46 2.88 2.01
C LEU A 222 1.76 1.51 1.82
N TYR A 223 2.49 0.41 1.85
CA TYR A 223 1.92 -0.93 1.76
C TYR A 223 1.05 -1.28 2.98
N ASP A 224 1.37 -0.76 4.18
CA ASP A 224 0.50 -0.94 5.36
C ASP A 224 -0.77 -0.06 5.28
N GLN A 225 -0.76 1.00 4.47
CA GLN A 225 -1.90 1.89 4.17
C GLN A 225 -2.77 1.37 3.00
N GLY A 226 -2.70 0.07 2.69
CA GLY A 226 -3.51 -0.58 1.66
C GLY A 226 -3.14 -0.26 0.20
N TYR A 227 -2.05 0.45 -0.08
CA TYR A 227 -1.53 0.56 -1.44
C TYR A 227 -0.88 -0.76 -1.87
N THR A 228 -1.32 -1.38 -2.97
CA THR A 228 -0.81 -2.70 -3.40
C THR A 228 0.16 -2.63 -4.60
N SER A 229 0.16 -1.52 -5.34
CA SER A 229 1.06 -1.25 -6.46
C SER A 229 1.45 0.24 -6.42
N LEU A 230 2.74 0.55 -6.40
CA LEU A 230 3.23 1.93 -6.26
C LEU A 230 3.57 2.58 -7.62
N GLY A 231 3.57 3.91 -7.64
CA GLY A 231 3.72 4.72 -8.84
C GLY A 231 3.66 6.22 -8.56
N SER A 232 3.18 6.99 -9.53
CA SER A 232 3.00 8.44 -9.36
C SER A 232 1.86 8.75 -8.39
N THR A 233 2.01 9.79 -7.57
CA THR A 233 0.93 10.31 -6.72
C THR A 233 -0.31 10.77 -7.50
N PHE A 234 -0.18 10.98 -8.82
CA PHE A 234 -1.29 11.33 -9.70
C PHE A 234 -2.14 10.13 -10.18
N ASN A 235 -1.67 8.88 -10.01
CA ASN A 235 -2.32 7.68 -10.59
C ASN A 235 -2.25 6.42 -9.71
N THR A 236 -2.10 6.62 -8.41
CA THR A 236 -1.84 5.56 -7.42
C THR A 236 -2.64 5.87 -6.15
N PHE A 237 -3.51 4.94 -5.75
CA PHE A 237 -4.44 5.04 -4.63
C PHE A 237 -4.43 3.74 -3.82
N PRO A 238 -4.93 3.74 -2.57
CA PRO A 238 -5.18 2.52 -1.81
C PRO A 238 -6.11 1.56 -2.58
N ASN A 239 -5.94 0.26 -2.38
CA ASN A 239 -6.70 -0.75 -3.10
C ASN A 239 -8.15 -0.82 -2.58
N PRO A 240 -9.19 -0.65 -3.42
CA PRO A 240 -10.57 -0.73 -2.97
C PRO A 240 -10.95 -2.09 -2.36
N ALA A 241 -10.25 -3.19 -2.70
CA ALA A 241 -10.47 -4.52 -2.11
C ALA A 241 -9.88 -4.68 -0.69
N LEU A 242 -9.19 -3.65 -0.17
CA LEU A 242 -8.64 -3.60 1.18
C LEU A 242 -9.38 -2.62 2.10
N LEU A 243 -10.37 -1.88 1.59
CA LEU A 243 -11.19 -0.98 2.39
C LEU A 243 -11.83 -1.72 3.57
N VAL A 244 -11.77 -1.13 4.77
CA VAL A 244 -12.46 -1.64 5.95
C VAL A 244 -13.92 -1.18 5.90
N GLU A 245 -14.85 -2.14 5.90
CA GLU A 245 -16.27 -1.84 6.09
C GLU A 245 -16.50 -1.36 7.53
N THR A 246 -16.68 -0.06 7.73
CA THR A 246 -17.15 0.49 9.01
C THR A 246 -18.52 -0.14 9.33
N PRO A 247 -18.70 -0.78 10.50
CA PRO A 247 -20.00 -1.33 10.86
C PRO A 247 -21.07 -0.24 10.86
N SER A 248 -22.03 -0.34 9.93
CA SER A 248 -23.20 0.52 9.94
C SER A 248 -23.95 0.30 11.26
N ALA A 249 -24.34 1.38 11.93
CA ALA A 249 -25.18 1.28 13.11
C ALA A 249 -26.44 0.47 12.76
N PRO A 250 -26.88 -0.48 13.62
CA PRO A 250 -27.86 -1.48 13.26
C PRO A 250 -29.12 -0.80 12.73
N SER A 251 -29.45 -1.07 11.47
CA SER A 251 -30.62 -0.53 10.80
C SER A 251 -31.86 -0.87 11.60
N SER A 252 -32.53 0.15 12.15
CA SER A 252 -33.78 -0.02 12.87
C SER A 252 -34.80 -0.68 11.95
N HIS A 253 -35.12 -1.94 12.20
CA HIS A 253 -36.18 -2.65 11.49
C HIS A 253 -37.49 -1.89 11.71
N LEU A 254 -37.97 -1.23 10.65
CA LEU A 254 -39.34 -0.79 10.56
C LEU A 254 -40.17 -2.02 10.19
N ASP A 255 -40.90 -2.57 11.16
CA ASP A 255 -41.79 -3.69 10.93
C ASP A 255 -42.82 -3.36 9.83
N PRO A 256 -43.07 -4.28 8.87
CA PRO A 256 -44.08 -4.06 7.85
C PRO A 256 -45.49 -4.05 8.49
N PRO A 257 -46.40 -3.15 8.06
CA PRO A 257 -47.71 -3.02 8.68
C PRO A 257 -48.57 -4.28 8.50
N GLN A 258 -49.02 -4.84 9.62
CA GLN A 258 -49.88 -6.03 9.62
C GLN A 258 -51.19 -5.76 8.85
N SER A 259 -51.36 -6.45 7.73
CA SER A 259 -52.60 -6.43 6.94
C SER A 259 -53.38 -7.72 7.19
N ALA A 260 -54.51 -7.61 7.87
CA ALA A 260 -55.34 -8.76 8.22
C ALA A 260 -56.28 -9.17 7.09
N SER A 261 -56.17 -10.42 6.61
CA SER A 261 -57.37 -11.24 6.43
C SER A 261 -57.06 -12.75 6.39
N SER A 262 -57.73 -13.45 7.31
CA SER A 262 -58.48 -14.69 7.09
C SER A 262 -58.15 -15.56 5.86
N LEU A 263 -57.79 -16.83 6.11
CA LEU A 263 -58.68 -17.96 5.77
C LEU A 263 -58.29 -19.23 6.57
N ILE A 264 -59.24 -20.15 6.72
CA ILE A 264 -59.14 -21.34 7.58
C ILE A 264 -59.09 -22.61 6.72
N THR A 265 -58.20 -23.55 7.03
CA THR A 265 -58.38 -24.97 6.70
C THR A 265 -57.77 -25.87 7.78
N PRO A 266 -58.44 -26.94 8.24
CA PRO A 266 -57.99 -27.75 9.38
C PRO A 266 -57.29 -29.05 8.97
N THR A 267 -56.30 -29.50 9.77
CA THR A 267 -56.06 -30.90 10.20
C THR A 267 -54.79 -30.99 11.05
N ALA A 268 -54.94 -31.14 12.37
CA ALA A 268 -53.96 -31.72 13.32
C ALA A 268 -54.52 -31.68 14.76
N VAL A 269 -55.42 -32.60 15.14
CA VAL A 269 -55.95 -32.68 16.51
C VAL A 269 -55.20 -33.75 17.31
N LEU A 270 -54.36 -33.31 18.25
CA LEU A 270 -53.87 -34.06 19.42
C LEU A 270 -53.77 -33.03 20.57
N THR A 271 -54.63 -32.97 21.59
CA THR A 271 -54.99 -34.00 22.59
C THR A 271 -53.77 -34.35 23.47
N SER A 272 -53.76 -34.15 24.80
CA SER A 272 -54.73 -33.50 25.71
C SER A 272 -54.06 -33.28 27.09
N ILE A 273 -54.42 -32.20 27.80
CA ILE A 273 -54.50 -32.21 29.27
C ILE A 273 -55.78 -31.45 29.69
N MET A 274 -56.62 -32.06 30.51
CA MET A 274 -57.80 -31.43 31.16
C MET A 274 -57.57 -31.28 32.67
N SER A 275 -58.17 -30.24 33.28
CA SER A 275 -58.53 -30.11 34.72
C SER A 275 -57.39 -30.21 35.77
N THR A 276 -57.26 -29.40 36.82
CA THR A 276 -58.00 -28.25 37.39
C THR A 276 -57.02 -27.52 38.37
N THR A 277 -57.30 -26.44 39.13
CA THR A 277 -58.54 -25.82 39.65
C THR A 277 -58.33 -24.33 40.02
N HIS A 278 -59.39 -23.68 40.51
CA HIS A 278 -59.42 -22.56 41.50
C HIS A 278 -58.15 -22.40 42.38
N ASN A 279 -57.67 -21.20 42.73
CA ASN A 279 -58.43 -20.00 43.16
C ASN A 279 -57.73 -18.63 42.91
N HIS A 280 -58.51 -17.54 43.05
CA HIS A 280 -58.11 -16.11 43.07
C HIS A 280 -57.57 -15.69 44.49
N PRO A 281 -57.08 -14.45 44.77
CA PRO A 281 -57.41 -13.16 44.13
C PRO A 281 -56.24 -12.19 43.77
N GLN A 282 -56.58 -11.13 43.01
CA GLN A 282 -55.89 -9.82 42.89
C GLN A 282 -56.21 -8.91 44.13
N PRO A 283 -55.87 -7.61 44.26
CA PRO A 283 -55.37 -6.57 43.32
C PRO A 283 -54.22 -5.69 43.94
N PRO A 284 -53.93 -4.41 43.56
CA PRO A 284 -54.42 -3.59 42.43
C PRO A 284 -53.32 -2.91 41.57
N GLU A 285 -53.79 -2.16 40.56
CA GLU A 285 -53.03 -1.37 39.59
C GLU A 285 -52.57 0.00 40.12
N LYS A 286 -51.62 0.64 39.41
CA LYS A 286 -51.47 2.10 39.12
C LYS A 286 -50.05 2.37 38.56
N GLU A 287 -49.79 3.32 37.66
CA GLU A 287 -50.64 4.16 36.79
C GLU A 287 -49.72 4.68 35.64
N MET A 288 -50.22 4.89 34.42
CA MET A 288 -49.40 5.51 33.35
C MET A 288 -49.30 7.03 33.54
N LEU A 289 -48.11 7.63 33.36
CA LEU A 289 -48.01 9.08 33.09
C LEU A 289 -46.73 9.49 32.32
N SER A 290 -46.87 10.62 31.62
CA SER A 290 -46.02 11.23 30.58
C SER A 290 -44.53 11.45 30.89
N PRO A 291 -43.62 11.40 29.89
CA PRO A 291 -42.21 11.75 30.07
C PRO A 291 -41.93 13.26 29.97
N THR A 292 -41.38 13.85 31.05
CA THR A 292 -40.39 14.95 31.07
C THR A 292 -40.13 15.37 32.52
N THR A 293 -38.88 15.31 33.01
CA THR A 293 -38.24 16.30 33.93
C THR A 293 -36.81 15.88 34.33
N ILE A 294 -35.85 16.68 33.84
CA ILE A 294 -34.61 17.16 34.50
C ILE A 294 -33.61 16.18 35.15
N LEU A 295 -32.40 16.24 34.60
CA LEU A 295 -31.09 15.79 35.07
C LEU A 295 -30.61 16.46 36.39
N SER A 296 -30.05 15.73 37.35
CA SER A 296 -28.98 16.23 38.26
C SER A 296 -28.32 15.17 39.18
N SER A 297 -27.04 15.40 39.54
CA SER A 297 -26.26 14.79 40.65
C SER A 297 -25.90 13.28 40.54
N TYR A 298 -24.81 12.72 41.09
CA TYR A 298 -23.61 13.18 41.85
C TYR A 298 -22.33 12.72 41.08
N ILE A 299 -21.23 13.46 40.90
CA ILE A 299 -20.22 14.09 41.81
C ILE A 299 -19.05 13.17 42.23
N SER A 300 -17.83 13.59 41.84
CA SER A 300 -16.50 13.29 42.43
C SER A 300 -15.99 11.82 42.45
N THR A 301 -14.69 11.51 42.45
CA THR A 301 -13.41 12.27 42.35
C THR A 301 -12.38 11.35 41.66
N THR A 302 -11.11 11.66 41.37
CA THR A 302 -10.05 12.54 41.92
C THR A 302 -9.43 13.41 40.78
N HIS A 303 -8.23 14.03 40.79
CA HIS A 303 -7.08 14.04 41.71
C HIS A 303 -6.36 15.41 41.75
N THR A 304 -5.23 15.42 42.43
CA THR A 304 -4.38 16.54 42.90
C THR A 304 -3.52 17.25 41.84
N ARG A 305 -3.38 18.57 42.02
CA ARG A 305 -2.43 19.49 41.34
C ARG A 305 -1.52 20.16 42.39
N PRO A 306 -0.29 20.54 42.03
CA PRO A 306 0.15 21.96 42.05
C PRO A 306 0.89 22.31 40.72
N THR A 307 1.12 23.55 40.28
CA THR A 307 0.81 24.93 40.74
C THR A 307 0.51 25.77 39.45
N GLY A 308 0.57 27.11 39.35
CA GLY A 308 0.62 28.21 40.33
C GLY A 308 0.41 29.60 39.66
N THR A 309 -0.34 30.47 40.35
CA THR A 309 -0.41 31.95 40.26
C THR A 309 -0.55 32.71 38.92
N ASN A 310 -1.67 33.43 38.85
CA ASN A 310 -1.85 34.83 38.37
C ASN A 310 -1.89 35.14 36.86
N GLY A 311 -3.07 35.62 36.43
CA GLY A 311 -3.30 36.25 35.11
C GLY A 311 -4.78 36.58 34.89
N HIS A 312 -5.27 37.71 35.42
CA HIS A 312 -6.62 38.19 35.10
C HIS A 312 -6.62 38.86 33.73
N PHE A 313 -7.28 38.25 32.74
CA PHE A 313 -7.65 38.88 31.48
C PHE A 313 -9.10 38.53 31.14
N VAL A 314 -9.81 39.48 30.53
CA VAL A 314 -11.17 39.30 30.03
C VAL A 314 -11.08 39.15 28.51
N GLU A 315 -11.35 37.96 27.99
CA GLU A 315 -11.45 37.75 26.55
C GLU A 315 -12.85 38.13 26.03
N PRO A 316 -12.94 38.75 24.84
CA PRO A 316 -14.22 38.97 24.17
C PRO A 316 -14.78 37.66 23.60
N SER A 317 -16.11 37.53 23.61
CA SER A 317 -16.82 36.36 23.09
C SER A 317 -16.53 36.12 21.60
N SER A 318 -15.83 35.03 21.28
CA SER A 318 -15.65 34.58 19.90
C SER A 318 -16.94 33.92 19.38
N PRO A 319 -17.31 34.12 18.09
CA PRO A 319 -18.52 33.55 17.52
C PRO A 319 -18.42 32.02 17.34
N ASN A 320 -19.56 31.34 17.40
CA ASN A 320 -19.66 29.89 17.24
C ASN A 320 -19.15 29.43 15.86
N VAL A 321 -17.91 28.95 15.82
CA VAL A 321 -17.42 28.15 14.69
C VAL A 321 -18.11 26.79 14.75
N TRP A 322 -18.97 26.52 13.78
CA TRP A 322 -19.57 25.19 13.60
C TRP A 322 -18.45 24.20 13.28
N ARG A 323 -18.01 23.46 14.31
CA ARG A 323 -17.01 22.41 14.17
C ARG A 323 -17.65 21.25 13.40
N MET A 324 -17.54 21.27 12.08
CA MET A 324 -17.90 20.15 11.23
C MET A 324 -17.24 18.90 11.80
N ALA A 325 -18.02 17.86 12.09
CA ALA A 325 -17.47 16.57 12.43
C ALA A 325 -16.63 16.11 11.24
N SER A 326 -15.34 15.85 11.47
CA SER A 326 -14.49 15.24 10.47
C SER A 326 -15.09 13.90 10.09
N VAL A 327 -15.47 13.73 8.82
CA VAL A 327 -15.74 12.41 8.27
C VAL A 327 -14.49 11.56 8.53
N PRO A 328 -14.59 10.37 9.13
CA PRO A 328 -13.43 9.52 9.31
C PRO A 328 -12.84 9.18 7.94
N GLU A 329 -11.54 9.39 7.76
CA GLU A 329 -10.83 8.95 6.56
C GLU A 329 -11.00 7.42 6.39
N PRO A 330 -11.17 6.92 5.17
CA PRO A 330 -11.37 5.50 4.93
C PRO A 330 -10.15 4.68 5.38
N GLU A 331 -10.37 3.76 6.32
CA GLU A 331 -9.34 2.84 6.80
C GLU A 331 -9.16 1.69 5.80
N TYR A 332 -7.91 1.29 5.54
CA TYR A 332 -7.55 0.20 4.65
C TYR A 332 -6.69 -0.82 5.38
N ARG A 333 -6.93 -2.11 5.10
CA ARG A 333 -6.09 -3.21 5.58
C ARG A 333 -4.75 -3.24 4.82
N PRO A 334 -3.66 -3.74 5.43
CA PRO A 334 -2.36 -3.83 4.77
C PRO A 334 -2.35 -4.65 3.47
N ALA A 335 -1.43 -4.31 2.57
CA ALA A 335 -1.31 -4.90 1.23
C ALA A 335 -1.13 -6.43 1.26
N TYR A 336 -0.43 -6.97 2.27
CA TYR A 336 -0.24 -8.41 2.45
C TYR A 336 -1.54 -9.17 2.79
N GLU A 337 -2.65 -8.48 3.06
CA GLU A 337 -3.98 -9.10 3.25
C GLU A 337 -4.87 -9.11 1.99
N LEU A 338 -4.33 -8.72 0.82
CA LEU A 338 -5.05 -8.82 -0.45
C LEU A 338 -5.08 -10.29 -0.90
N ARG A 339 -6.27 -10.92 -0.83
CA ARG A 339 -6.47 -12.34 -1.12
C ARG A 339 -6.42 -12.69 -2.60
N ASP A 340 -6.87 -11.78 -3.48
CA ASP A 340 -6.81 -11.97 -4.93
C ASP A 340 -5.71 -11.11 -5.54
N GLY A 341 -4.60 -11.75 -5.91
CA GLY A 341 -3.45 -11.09 -6.54
C GLY A 341 -3.78 -10.44 -7.89
N ASN A 342 -4.86 -10.83 -8.58
CA ASN A 342 -5.29 -10.16 -9.81
C ASN A 342 -5.75 -8.71 -9.54
N LEU A 343 -6.19 -8.42 -8.32
CA LEU A 343 -6.57 -7.08 -7.89
C LEU A 343 -5.37 -6.22 -7.45
N GLU A 344 -4.12 -6.70 -7.53
CA GLU A 344 -2.91 -5.96 -7.13
C GLU A 344 -2.86 -4.53 -7.72
N ARG A 345 -3.37 -4.36 -8.95
CA ARG A 345 -3.32 -3.10 -9.68
C ARG A 345 -4.62 -2.28 -9.62
N SER A 346 -5.62 -2.69 -8.84
CA SER A 346 -6.92 -2.00 -8.73
C SER A 346 -6.82 -0.57 -8.17
N GLY A 347 -5.73 -0.24 -7.46
CA GLY A 347 -5.42 1.14 -7.04
C GLY A 347 -4.76 2.02 -8.11
N ARG A 348 -4.65 1.57 -9.37
CA ARG A 348 -3.93 2.28 -10.45
C ARG A 348 -4.87 2.82 -11.52
N GLY A 349 -4.84 4.13 -11.75
CA GLY A 349 -5.64 4.77 -12.80
C GLY A 349 -5.95 6.23 -12.52
N LEU A 350 -6.91 6.80 -13.26
CA LEU A 350 -7.63 8.01 -12.87
C LEU A 350 -8.93 7.58 -12.19
N THR A 351 -9.28 8.18 -11.05
CA THR A 351 -10.53 7.87 -10.32
C THR A 351 -11.75 8.34 -11.10
N SER A 352 -12.32 7.45 -11.93
CA SER A 352 -13.47 7.73 -12.78
C SER A 352 -14.79 7.75 -12.00
N GLY A 353 -14.98 8.80 -11.21
CA GLY A 353 -16.25 9.16 -10.59
C GLY A 353 -16.65 8.33 -9.38
N ILE A 354 -16.69 8.96 -8.21
CA ILE A 354 -17.65 8.58 -7.17
C ILE A 354 -19.03 8.71 -7.82
N ARG A 355 -19.74 7.59 -8.00
CA ARG A 355 -21.15 7.62 -8.41
C ARG A 355 -21.99 8.14 -7.23
N THR A 356 -22.19 9.44 -7.19
CA THR A 356 -23.33 10.02 -6.45
C THR A 356 -24.60 9.49 -7.11
N ASN A 357 -25.26 8.53 -6.46
CA ASN A 357 -26.60 8.12 -6.88
C ASN A 357 -27.55 9.32 -6.74
N VAL A 358 -28.39 9.50 -7.75
CA VAL A 358 -29.49 10.47 -7.83
C VAL A 358 -30.74 9.69 -8.20
#